data_AF-A0A3B8JZ31-F1
#
_entry.id   AF-A0A3B8JZ31-F1
#
_cell.length_a   1.000
_cell.length_b   1.000
_cell.length_c   1.000
_cell.angle_alpha   90.00
_cell.angle_beta   90.00
_cell.angle_gamma   90.00
#
_symmetry.space_group_name_H-M   'P 1'
#
loop_
_entity.id
_entity.type
_entity.pdbx_description
1 polymer ?
#
loop_
_entity_poly.entity_id
_entity_poly.type
_entity_poly.pdbx_seq_one_letter_code
_entity_poly.pdbx_strand_id
1 'polypeptide(L)' 'MTEITLNSDQFKEVLKATIIELFQENREEFSKLLSEIIEDIAMERAIQEGEEKEPVSREAIFKILEP' A
#
# COMPACT_ATOMS: atom_id res chain seq x y z
N MET A 1 15.14 28.32 -30.86
CA MET A 1 14.59 27.25 -30.01
C MET A 1 14.81 25.95 -30.75
N THR A 2 15.40 24.95 -30.10
CA THR A 2 15.68 23.65 -30.72
C THR A 2 14.43 22.78 -30.59
N GLU A 3 13.81 22.41 -31.70
CA GLU A 3 12.65 21.52 -31.70
C GLU A 3 13.12 20.07 -31.54
N ILE A 4 12.69 19.42 -30.46
CA ILE A 4 12.90 17.98 -30.26
C ILE A 4 11.77 17.26 -30.99
N THR A 5 12.11 16.58 -32.08
CA THR A 5 11.16 15.70 -32.79
C THR A 5 11.41 14.26 -32.37
N LEU A 6 10.47 13.64 -31.67
CA LEU A 6 10.51 12.22 -31.32
C LEU A 6 9.60 11.45 -32.27
N ASN A 7 10.08 10.31 -32.77
CA ASN A 7 9.19 9.34 -33.40
C ASN A 7 8.40 8.55 -32.33
N SER A 8 7.43 7.75 -32.77
CA SER A 8 6.56 7.00 -31.86
C SER A 8 7.31 6.06 -30.91
N ASP A 9 8.38 5.41 -31.38
CA ASP A 9 9.15 4.46 -30.58
C ASP A 9 9.98 5.19 -29.52
N GLN A 10 10.64 6.27 -29.91
CA GLN A 10 11.40 7.13 -29.00
C GLN A 10 10.50 7.76 -27.93
N PHE A 11 9.31 8.22 -28.32
CA PHE A 11 8.34 8.76 -27.36
C PHE A 11 7.89 7.69 -26.35
N LYS A 12 7.61 6.47 -26.83
CA LYS A 12 7.22 5.35 -25.97
C LYS A 12 8.32 4.96 -24.99
N GLU A 13 9.58 5.00 -25.41
CA GLU A 13 10.73 4.73 -24.53
C GLU A 13 10.86 5.79 -23.44
N VAL A 14 10.80 7.08 -23.82
CA VAL A 14 10.87 8.18 -22.85
C VAL A 14 9.71 8.09 -21.85
N LEU A 15 8.47 7.88 -22.32
CA LEU A 15 7.32 7.77 -21.43
C LEU A 15 7.45 6.64 -20.42
N LYS A 16 7.96 5.47 -20.84
CA LYS A 16 8.22 4.35 -19.94
C LYS A 16 9.30 4.70 -18.90
N ALA A 17 10.38 5.33 -19.33
CA ALA A 17 11.45 5.77 -18.44
C ALA A 17 10.92 6.76 -17.40
N THR A 18 10.17 7.77 -17.83
CA THR A 18 9.57 8.76 -16.93
C THR A 18 8.63 8.13 -15.90
N ILE A 19 7.81 7.14 -16.29
CA ILE A 19 6.95 6.42 -15.34
C ILE A 19 7.80 5.67 -14.30
N ILE A 20 8.85 4.98 -14.74
CA ILE A 20 9.75 4.24 -13.83
C ILE A 20 10.47 5.22 -12.89
N GLU A 21 10.99 6.32 -13.41
CA GLU A 21 11.66 7.36 -12.63
C GLU A 21 10.72 7.96 -11.59
N LEU A 22 9.47 8.25 -11.96
CA LEU A 22 8.45 8.74 -11.02
C LEU A 22 8.28 7.80 -9.82
N PHE A 23 8.22 6.49 -10.04
CA PHE A 23 8.13 5.50 -8.97
C PHE A 23 9.41 5.41 -8.13
N GLN A 24 10.58 5.54 -8.75
CA GLN A 24 11.87 5.46 -8.07
C GLN A 24 12.13 6.69 -7.18
N GLU A 25 11.84 7.88 -7.70
CA GLU A 25 12.04 9.16 -7.00
C GLU A 25 11.08 9.31 -5.82
N ASN A 26 9.85 8.81 -5.93
CA ASN A 26 8.80 8.92 -4.92
C ASN A 26 8.57 7.59 -4.16
N ARG A 27 9.64 6.79 -4.00
CA ARG A 27 9.55 5.43 -3.46
C ARG A 27 8.91 5.39 -2.07
N GLU A 28 9.18 6.40 -1.23
CA GLU A 28 8.63 6.46 0.13
C GLU A 28 7.13 6.71 0.10
N GLU A 29 6.67 7.66 -0.72
CA GLU A 29 5.26 7.99 -0.91
C GLU A 29 4.48 6.79 -1.45
N PHE A 30 5.04 6.08 -2.44
CA PHE A 30 4.42 4.85 -2.96
C PHE A 30 4.43 3.72 -1.92
N SER A 31 5.51 3.55 -1.16
CA SER A 31 5.58 2.55 -0.09
C SER A 31 4.52 2.82 0.98
N LYS A 32 4.35 4.09 1.36
CA LYS A 32 3.34 4.51 2.33
C LYS A 32 1.94 4.25 1.80
N LEU A 33 1.63 4.69 0.58
CA LEU A 33 0.34 4.46 -0.05
C LEU A 33 -0.02 2.97 -0.11
N LEU A 34 0.92 2.12 -0.53
CA LEU A 34 0.69 0.68 -0.58
C LEU A 34 0.51 0.07 0.82
N SER A 35 1.24 0.57 1.81
CA SER A 35 1.11 0.10 3.19
C SER A 35 -0.26 0.45 3.77
N GLU A 36 -0.74 1.68 3.55
CA GLU A 36 -2.07 2.13 3.96
C GLU A 36 -3.18 1.30 3.32
N ILE A 37 -3.10 1.02 2.00
CA ILE A 37 -4.06 0.16 1.31
C ILE A 37 -4.09 -1.25 1.92
N ILE A 38 -2.92 -1.83 2.20
CA ILE A 38 -2.83 -3.16 2.79
C ILE A 38 -3.38 -3.16 4.22
N GLU A 39 -3.09 -2.12 5.00
CA GLU A 39 -3.59 -1.93 6.36
C GLU A 39 -5.11 -1.84 6.40
N ASP A 40 -5.72 -1.04 5.52
CA ASP A 40 -7.17 -0.89 5.42
C ASP A 40 -7.85 -2.23 5.09
N ILE A 41 -7.32 -2.98 4.11
CA ILE A 41 -7.83 -4.31 3.75
C ILE A 41 -7.68 -5.29 4.91
N ALA A 42 -6.54 -5.26 5.61
CA ALA A 42 -6.29 -6.14 6.75
C ALA A 42 -7.24 -5.82 7.92
N MET A 43 -7.49 -4.53 8.18
CA MET A 43 -8.41 -4.07 9.22
C MET A 43 -9.85 -4.50 8.91
N GLU A 44 -10.31 -4.30 7.67
CA GLU A 44 -11.65 -4.75 7.24
C GLU A 44 -11.85 -6.25 7.51
N ARG A 45 -10.86 -7.07 7.13
CA ARG A 45 -10.91 -8.51 7.35
C ARG A 45 -10.88 -8.88 8.83
N ALA A 46 -10.06 -8.20 9.64
CA ALA A 46 -9.96 -8.44 11.06
C ALA A 46 -11.28 -8.12 11.79
N ILE A 47 -11.98 -7.07 11.35
CA ILE A 47 -13.31 -6.72 11.87
C ILE A 47 -14.33 -7.81 11.51
N GLN A 48 -14.40 -8.21 10.23
CA GLN A 48 -15.31 -9.27 9.77
C GLN A 48 -15.06 -10.59 10.52
N GLU A 49 -13.80 -10.99 10.67
CA GLU A 49 -13.42 -12.19 11.41
C GLU A 49 -13.75 -12.07 12.92
N GLY A 50 -13.70 -10.86 13.47
CA GLY A 50 -14.09 -10.58 14.86
C GLY A 50 -15.60 -10.68 15.08
N GLU A 51 -16.41 -10.21 14.14
CA GLU A 51 -17.88 -10.28 14.21
C GLU A 51 -18.41 -11.72 14.16
N GLU A 52 -17.70 -12.62 13.48
CA GLU A 52 -18.03 -14.05 13.41
C GLU A 52 -17.59 -14.85 14.65
N LYS A 53 -16.90 -14.23 15.60
CA LYS A 53 -16.36 -14.88 16.81
C LYS A 53 -17.11 -14.45 18.06
N GLU A 54 -17.14 -15.37 19.03
CA GLU A 54 -17.70 -15.08 20.35
C GLU A 54 -16.88 -14.01 21.09
N PRO A 55 -17.53 -13.05 21.79
CA PRO A 55 -16.84 -12.06 22.58
C PRO A 55 -16.14 -12.73 23.77
N VAL A 56 -14.93 -12.26 24.08
CA VAL A 56 -14.17 -12.71 25.25
C VAL A 56 -14.35 -11.72 26.40
N SER A 57 -14.47 -12.22 27.64
CA SER A 57 -14.57 -11.35 28.81
C SER A 57 -13.22 -10.72 29.16
N ARG A 58 -13.26 -9.58 29.85
CA ARG A 58 -12.06 -8.92 30.34
C ARG A 58 -11.27 -9.82 31.28
N GLU A 59 -11.94 -10.54 32.17
CA GLU A 59 -11.32 -11.44 33.15
C GLU A 59 -10.54 -12.57 32.44
N ALA A 60 -11.09 -13.12 31.36
CA ALA A 60 -10.42 -14.13 30.55
C ALA A 60 -9.15 -13.58 29.88
N ILE A 61 -9.16 -12.34 29.40
CA ILE A 61 -7.98 -11.67 28.85
C ILE A 61 -6.91 -11.50 29.94
N PHE A 62 -7.27 -10.93 31.10
CA PHE A 62 -6.32 -10.62 32.17
C PHE A 62 -5.67 -11.87 32.75
N LYS A 63 -6.41 -12.98 32.83
CA LYS A 63 -5.85 -14.27 33.26
C LYS A 63 -4.71 -14.77 32.37
N ILE A 64 -4.68 -14.40 31.09
CA ILE A 64 -3.59 -14.77 30.15
C ILE A 64 -2.38 -13.83 30.32
N LEU A 65 -2.61 -12.58 30.70
CA LEU A 65 -1.60 -11.54 30.81
C LEU A 65 -0.92 -11.48 32.19
N GLU A 66 -1.54 -12.08 33.20
CA GLU A 66 -0.94 -12.24 34.53
C GLU A 66 0.12 -13.36 34.51
N PRO A 67 1.38 -13.09 34.90
CA PRO A 67 2.48 -14.07 34.89
C PRO A 67 2.35 -15.19 35.92
#